data_AF-A0A9X4G983-F1
#
_entry.id   AF-A0A9X4G983-F1
#
_cell.length_a   1.000
_cell.length_b   1.000
_cell.length_c   1.000
_cell.angle_alpha   90.00
_cell.angle_beta   90.00
_cell.angle_gamma   90.00
#
_symmetry.space_group_name_H-M   'P 1'
#
loop_
_entity.id
_entity.type
_entity.pdbx_description
1 polymer ?
#
loop_
_entity_poly.entity_id
_entity_poly.type
_entity_poly.pdbx_seq_one_letter_code
_entity_poly.pdbx_strand_id
1 'polypeptide(L)'
;RWIAQFNHNGINGLAVMGKKQKYSPEFKLTVIQAVKKGQFSAESASLHFGIANSGSISQWLQAFEKQGINGLLPKPKGRPTMKPKYPKMPPPPKTEEERLRYRILEL
;
A
#
# COMPACT_ATOMS: atom_id res chain seq x y z
N ARG A 1 11.12 20.03 4.35
CA ARG A 1 10.23 21.05 3.71
C ARG A 1 10.52 21.14 2.19
N TRP A 2 9.60 21.60 1.33
CA TRP A 2 9.83 21.66 -0.13
C TRP A 2 11.08 22.47 -0.53
N ILE A 3 11.41 23.51 0.23
CA ILE A 3 12.63 24.32 0.06
C ILE A 3 13.89 23.45 0.13
N ALA A 4 13.95 22.53 1.10
CA ALA A 4 15.09 21.61 1.23
C ALA A 4 15.19 20.64 0.04
N GLN A 5 14.04 20.19 -0.47
CA GLN A 5 13.98 19.33 -1.66
C GLN A 5 14.50 20.06 -2.91
N PHE A 6 14.13 21.34 -3.07
CA PHE A 6 14.60 22.20 -4.15
C PHE A 6 16.11 22.48 -4.03
N ASN A 7 16.59 22.84 -2.83
CA ASN A 7 18.01 23.10 -2.63
C ASN A 7 18.88 21.85 -2.92
N HIS A 8 18.35 20.65 -2.70
CA HIS A 8 19.07 19.41 -2.95
C HIS A 8 18.96 18.91 -4.40
N ASN A 9 17.78 18.95 -4.99
CA ASN A 9 17.48 18.30 -6.28
C ASN A 9 17.08 19.27 -7.40
N GLY A 10 17.10 20.58 -7.14
CA GLY A 10 16.62 21.61 -8.05
C GLY A 10 15.13 21.43 -8.40
N ILE A 11 14.77 21.83 -9.62
CA ILE A 11 13.40 21.73 -10.11
C ILE A 11 12.87 20.30 -10.18
N ASN A 12 13.77 19.32 -10.36
CA ASN A 12 13.42 17.91 -10.36
C ASN A 12 12.89 17.45 -8.99
N GLY A 13 13.34 18.07 -7.90
CA GLY A 13 12.81 17.84 -6.55
C GLY A 13 11.38 18.34 -6.36
N LEU A 14 10.90 19.22 -7.22
CA LEU A 14 9.54 19.78 -7.19
C LEU A 14 8.63 19.18 -8.27
N ALA A 15 9.15 18.28 -9.09
CA ALA A 15 8.39 17.66 -10.16
C ALA A 15 7.16 16.92 -9.60
N VAL A 16 5.98 17.27 -10.11
CA VAL A 16 4.73 16.59 -9.73
C VAL A 16 4.76 15.17 -10.29
N MET A 17 4.94 14.20 -9.41
CA MET A 17 4.82 12.80 -9.79
C MET A 17 3.33 12.45 -9.96
N GLY A 18 2.91 12.15 -11.19
CA GLY A 18 1.52 11.75 -11.50
C GLY A 18 1.07 10.45 -10.83
N LYS A 19 1.98 9.70 -10.19
CA LYS A 19 1.69 8.49 -9.42
C LYS A 19 2.45 8.48 -8.10
N LYS A 20 1.81 7.94 -7.05
CA LYS A 20 2.49 7.68 -5.78
C LYS A 20 3.60 6.64 -5.98
N GLN A 21 4.82 6.98 -5.58
CA GLN A 21 5.94 6.04 -5.58
C GLN A 21 5.65 4.85 -4.66
N LYS A 22 6.04 3.67 -5.11
CA LYS A 22 5.93 2.43 -4.34
C LYS A 22 7.34 2.00 -3.96
N TYR A 23 7.57 1.83 -2.67
CA TYR A 23 8.84 1.35 -2.14
C TYR A 23 8.70 -0.12 -1.75
N SER A 24 9.66 -0.94 -2.15
CA SER A 24 9.70 -2.35 -1.74
C SER A 24 9.99 -2.47 -0.23
N PRO A 25 9.57 -3.57 0.43
CA PRO A 25 9.89 -3.78 1.84
C PRO A 25 11.39 -3.76 2.13
N GLU A 26 12.21 -4.29 1.23
CA GLU A 26 13.67 -4.34 1.34
C GLU A 26 14.26 -2.94 1.32
N PHE A 27 13.82 -2.10 0.38
CA PHE A 27 14.23 -0.69 0.32
C PHE A 27 13.88 0.05 1.61
N LYS A 28 12.63 -0.10 2.09
CA LYS A 28 12.21 0.53 3.35
C LYS A 28 13.09 0.09 4.52
N LEU A 29 13.45 -1.19 4.57
CA LEU A 29 14.31 -1.75 5.60
C LEU A 29 15.71 -1.11 5.57
N THR A 30 16.32 -0.97 4.39
CA THR A 30 17.62 -0.29 4.23
C THR A 30 17.57 1.13 4.78
N VAL A 31 16.55 1.91 4.42
CA VAL A 31 16.37 3.29 4.90
C VAL A 31 16.23 3.34 6.41
N ILE A 32 15.39 2.48 6.98
CA ILE A 32 15.17 2.41 8.44
C ILE A 32 16.45 2.03 9.17
N GLN A 33 17.19 1.04 8.67
CA GLN A 33 18.45 0.62 9.27
C GLN A 33 19.47 1.76 9.27
N ALA A 34 19.57 2.52 8.19
CA ALA A 34 20.47 3.65 8.10
C ALA A 34 20.12 4.74 9.14
N VAL A 35 18.83 5.03 9.33
CA VAL A 35 18.36 5.98 10.35
C VAL A 35 18.61 5.44 11.77
N LYS A 36 18.29 4.16 12.04
CA LYS A 36 18.50 3.55 13.36
C LYS A 36 19.98 3.45 13.75
N LYS A 37 20.88 3.31 12.77
CA LYS A 37 22.34 3.35 12.97
C LYS A 37 22.88 4.77 13.19
N GLY A 38 22.02 5.79 13.15
CA GLY A 38 22.41 7.19 13.31
C GLY A 38 23.13 7.78 12.09
N GLN A 39 23.14 7.10 10.95
CA GLN A 39 23.80 7.60 9.73
C GLN A 39 23.05 8.79 9.14
N PHE A 40 21.73 8.83 9.33
CA PHE A 40 20.86 9.88 8.83
C PHE A 40 19.77 10.23 9.83
N SER A 41 19.40 11.51 9.89
CA SER A 41 18.10 11.94 10.39
C SER A 41 17.00 11.57 9.38
N ALA A 42 15.73 11.56 9.80
CA ALA A 42 14.63 11.30 8.87
C ALA A 42 14.58 12.30 7.69
N GLU A 43 14.96 13.57 7.92
CA GLU A 43 15.01 14.56 6.83
C GLU A 43 16.18 14.32 5.88
N SER A 44 17.39 14.10 6.39
CA SER A 44 18.55 13.80 5.55
C SER A 44 18.40 12.48 4.79
N ALA A 45 17.82 11.45 5.42
CA ALA A 45 17.50 10.19 4.75
C ALA A 45 16.50 10.41 3.61
N SER A 46 15.49 11.28 3.80
CA SER A 46 14.51 11.54 2.75
C SER A 46 15.14 12.19 1.52
N LEU A 47 16.09 13.11 1.71
CA LEU A 47 16.83 13.72 0.62
C LEU A 47 17.76 12.70 -0.05
N HIS A 48 18.55 11.97 0.74
CA HIS A 48 19.54 11.01 0.24
C HIS A 48 18.92 9.86 -0.55
N PHE A 49 17.81 9.30 -0.05
CA PHE A 49 17.10 8.18 -0.69
C PHE A 49 16.02 8.62 -1.69
N GLY A 50 15.89 9.93 -1.96
CA GLY A 50 14.91 10.45 -2.91
C GLY A 50 13.45 10.25 -2.50
N ILE A 51 13.19 10.21 -1.19
CA ILE A 51 11.84 10.06 -0.64
C ILE A 51 11.22 11.45 -0.49
N ALA A 52 10.05 11.64 -1.10
CA ALA A 52 9.39 12.95 -1.17
C ALA A 52 9.10 13.63 0.19
N ASN A 53 9.00 12.87 1.28
CA ASN A 53 8.76 13.42 2.61
C ASN A 53 9.39 12.55 3.69
N SER A 54 10.09 13.18 4.64
CA SER A 54 10.61 12.55 5.85
C SER A 54 9.52 11.89 6.71
N GLY A 55 8.28 12.41 6.66
CA GLY A 55 7.14 11.79 7.33
C GLY A 55 6.86 10.34 6.89
N SER A 56 7.20 9.97 5.65
CA SER A 56 7.11 8.56 5.21
C SER A 56 8.08 7.66 5.96
N ILE A 57 9.29 8.16 6.23
CA ILE A 57 10.32 7.42 6.98
C ILE A 57 9.88 7.27 8.44
N SER A 58 9.34 8.32 9.05
CA SER A 58 8.79 8.25 10.41
C SER A 58 7.66 7.22 10.54
N GLN A 59 6.76 7.15 9.55
CA GLN A 59 5.71 6.12 9.52
C GLN A 59 6.27 4.70 9.39
N TRP A 60 7.32 4.51 8.57
CA TRP A 60 7.96 3.20 8.44
C TRP A 60 8.68 2.80 9.72
N LEU A 61 9.39 3.72 10.37
CA LEU A 61 10.02 3.49 11.67
C LEU A 61 8.99 3.03 12.71
N GLN A 62 7.89 3.76 12.84
CA GLN A 62 6.82 3.40 13.78
C GLN A 62 6.18 2.05 13.44
N ALA A 63 5.97 1.74 12.16
CA ALA A 63 5.43 0.45 11.73
C ALA A 63 6.41 -0.69 12.04
N PHE A 64 7.71 -0.46 11.84
CA PHE A 64 8.77 -1.41 12.13
C PHE A 64 8.94 -1.65 13.63
N GLU A 65 8.83 -0.62 14.46
CA GLU A 65 8.86 -0.76 15.92
C GLU A 65 7.67 -1.57 16.44
N LYS A 66 6.49 -1.38 15.85
CA LYS A 66 5.27 -2.09 16.27
C LYS A 66 5.19 -3.53 15.79
N GLN A 67 5.63 -3.82 14.57
CA GLN A 67 5.35 -5.08 13.87
C GLN A 67 6.58 -5.72 13.22
N GLY A 68 7.79 -5.17 13.44
CA GLY A 68 9.01 -5.60 12.77
C GLY A 68 8.91 -5.49 11.25
N ILE A 69 9.52 -6.44 10.55
CA ILE A 69 9.50 -6.48 9.07
C ILE A 69 8.08 -6.57 8.50
N ASN A 70 7.15 -7.20 9.21
CA ASN A 70 5.75 -7.32 8.79
C ASN A 70 5.05 -5.96 8.69
N GLY A 71 5.50 -4.97 9.45
CA GLY A 71 5.01 -3.59 9.37
C GLY A 71 5.36 -2.88 8.06
N LEU A 72 6.38 -3.35 7.34
CA LEU A 72 6.86 -2.76 6.08
C LEU A 72 6.22 -3.38 4.84
N LEU A 73 5.64 -4.57 4.98
CA LEU A 73 4.97 -5.29 3.92
C LEU A 73 3.77 -4.50 3.37
N PRO A 74 3.47 -4.63 2.06
CA PRO A 74 2.30 -4.01 1.47
C PRO A 74 1.02 -4.56 2.13
N LYS A 75 0.16 -3.67 2.61
CA LYS A 75 -1.16 -4.03 3.11
C LYS A 75 -2.18 -4.09 1.97
N PRO A 76 -3.15 -5.02 1.99
CA PRO A 76 -4.21 -5.06 1.02
C PRO A 76 -4.94 -3.72 0.99
N LYS A 77 -5.23 -3.22 -0.22
CA LYS A 77 -5.93 -1.96 -0.39
C LYS A 77 -7.44 -2.17 -0.24
N GLY A 78 -8.09 -1.20 0.39
CA GLY A 78 -9.54 -1.15 0.50
C GLY A 78 -10.09 -1.90 1.72
N ARG A 79 -11.41 -1.89 1.83
CA ARG A 79 -12.12 -2.58 2.90
C ARG A 79 -12.00 -4.10 2.70
N PRO A 80 -11.72 -4.88 3.74
CA PRO A 80 -11.87 -6.33 3.67
C PRO A 80 -13.27 -6.68 3.15
N THR A 81 -13.35 -7.68 2.27
CA THR A 81 -14.65 -8.15 1.78
C THR A 81 -15.47 -8.70 2.96
N MET A 82 -16.73 -8.30 3.05
CA MET A 82 -17.63 -8.88 4.05
C MET A 82 -17.99 -10.30 3.61
N LYS A 83 -18.05 -11.23 4.58
CA LYS A 83 -18.67 -12.54 4.32
C LYS A 83 -20.13 -12.28 3.93
N PRO A 84 -20.61 -12.81 2.81
CA PRO A 84 -22.01 -12.64 2.44
C PRO A 84 -22.88 -13.31 3.51
N LYS A 85 -23.92 -12.63 3.97
CA LYS A 85 -24.84 -13.15 5.00
C LYS A 85 -25.60 -14.38 4.51
N TYR A 86 -25.73 -14.54 3.20
CA TYR A 86 -26.41 -15.64 2.54
C TYR A 86 -25.52 -16.21 1.43
N PRO A 87 -25.64 -17.51 1.10
CA PRO A 87 -24.99 -18.07 -0.08
C PRO A 87 -25.34 -17.22 -1.30
N LYS A 88 -24.38 -17.05 -2.23
CA LYS A 88 -24.70 -16.44 -3.52
C LYS A 88 -25.80 -17.29 -4.15
N MET A 89 -26.92 -16.66 -4.53
CA MET A 89 -27.97 -17.34 -5.27
C MET A 89 -27.34 -18.05 -6.48
N PRO A 90 -27.81 -19.26 -6.83
CA PRO A 90 -27.39 -19.87 -8.08
C PRO A 90 -27.66 -18.86 -9.21
N PRO A 91 -26.76 -18.77 -10.21
CA PRO A 91 -27.02 -17.92 -11.35
C PRO A 91 -28.39 -18.30 -11.94
N PRO A 92 -29.16 -17.33 -12.47
CA PRO A 92 -30.42 -17.65 -13.10
C PRO A 92 -30.17 -18.68 -14.22
N PRO A 93 -31.08 -19.65 -14.41
CA PRO A 93 -30.95 -20.66 -15.47
C PRO A 93 -30.75 -19.93 -16.79
N LYS A 94 -29.74 -20.34 -17.56
CA LYS A 94 -29.38 -19.66 -18.81
C LYS A 94 -30.24 -20.15 -19.98
N THR A 95 -30.96 -21.25 -19.78
CA THR A 95 -31.78 -21.93 -20.79
C THR A 95 -33.18 -22.23 -20.26
N GLU A 96 -34.14 -22.32 -21.18
CA GLU A 96 -35.53 -22.67 -20.85
C GLU A 96 -35.65 -24.09 -20.29
N GLU A 97 -34.80 -25.01 -20.76
CA GLU A 97 -34.74 -26.40 -20.29
C GLU A 97 -34.33 -26.50 -18.82
N GLU A 98 -33.31 -25.76 -18.40
CA GLU A 98 -32.90 -25.69 -16.99
C GLU A 98 -34.02 -25.08 -16.14
N ARG A 99 -34.67 -24.01 -16.61
CA ARG A 99 -35.80 -23.37 -15.93
C ARG A 99 -36.96 -24.36 -15.71
N LEU A 100 -37.30 -25.14 -16.73
CA LEU A 100 -38.37 -26.15 -16.66
C LEU A 100 -38.02 -27.27 -15.68
N ARG A 101 -36.77 -27.75 -15.66
CA ARG A 101 -36.31 -28.76 -14.70
C ARG A 101 -36.47 -28.29 -13.25
N TYR A 102 -36.12 -27.04 -12.96
CA TYR A 102 -36.33 -26.47 -11.63
C TYR A 102 -37.81 -26.39 -11.24
N ARG A 103 -38.69 -26.01 -12.18
CA ARG A 103 -40.13 -25.89 -11.92
C ARG A 103 -40.79 -27.21 -11.53
N ILE A 104 -40.33 -28.33 -12.11
CA ILE A 104 -40.83 -29.67 -11.79
C ILE A 104 -40.37 -30.13 -10.41
N LEU A 105 -39.16 -29.72 -9.97
CA LEU A 105 -38.59 -30.09 -8.66
C LEU A 105 -39.19 -29.31 -7.47
N GLU A 106 -39.87 -28.19 -7.71
CA GLU A 106 -40.53 -27.36 -6.68
C GLU A 106 -42.00 -27.73 -6.40
N LEU A 107 -42.56 -28.74 -7.08
CA LEU A 107 -43.92 -29.29 -6.88
C LEU A 107 -43.87 -30.62 -6.11
#